data_AF-A0A2N0TQT9-F1
#
_entry.id   AF-A0A2N0TQT9-F1
#
_cell.length_a   1.000
_cell.length_b   1.000
_cell.length_c   1.000
_cell.angle_alpha   90.00
_cell.angle_beta   90.00
_cell.angle_gamma   90.00
#
_symmetry.space_group_name_H-M   'P 1'
#
loop_
_entity.id
_entity.type
_entity.pdbx_description
1 polymer ?
#
loop_
_entity_poly.entity_id
_entity_poly.type
_entity_poly.pdbx_seq_one_letter_code
_entity_poly.pdbx_strand_id
1 'polypeptide(L)'
;MAVYIVMGVSGSGKTTIGKLLATELNLPFYDADDFHPPENVEKMKNGIPLQDDDRNGWLAVLAANIQKGEQGGGAVLACSALKEKYRKQLTSIPEENLKWIFLSADFEVILERLKSRKGHYFKPEMLTSQFETLEEPNYAIRINVNTSEENILKEIMAKLNVLEAEIGLIGLGVMGKSLALNLLSKNINVSVFNRHVPGQEEDIAKNFVQENAEKYTFQGFDDLKEFVSSLNPPRKILLMVNAGAAVDAVIESLLPFLEKDDIITDGGNSHYKDTLRREKTLKKQGIHFIGCGISGGEEGALKGPSIMPGGSLEAYKQIGPILEKIAAKDKTGNPCCTHIGPDGAGHFVKMLHNGIEYGEMQLIAETYHFLRYYTNSKPTAIASLFEAWNKEMKSYLLEISVDILRKKENEDFLIDKILDAAKQKGTGGWSTNAALELGVPLDTITAAVLARNISGMKEIRVNASYLYKNDNQGGNLEEIKDKLFQAYKTASIINHTVGYDLLRVASSEYSWNLNLSEISRIWTNGCIIRSGLMENLVEIFKDSNNHLLLNKNISSEIQKNQASLTKTVSIALQSGYAVPVLSAATNYFLNFTSAQNSANMIQAQRDYFGAHTYERIDSPRGEFFHTQWKTYN
;
A
#
# COMPACT_ATOMS: atom_id res chain seq x y z
N MET A 1 19.01 31.19 12.44
CA MET A 1 19.44 29.78 12.65
C MET A 1 19.57 29.56 14.15
N ALA A 2 19.26 28.35 14.62
CA ALA A 2 19.17 28.08 16.05
C ALA A 2 20.55 28.01 16.73
N VAL A 3 20.57 28.28 18.04
CA VAL A 3 21.68 27.98 18.94
C VAL A 3 21.36 26.70 19.71
N TYR A 4 22.32 25.77 19.76
CA TYR A 4 22.16 24.48 20.42
C TYR A 4 23.00 24.45 21.70
N ILE A 5 22.38 24.19 22.85
CA ILE A 5 23.09 24.04 24.13
C ILE A 5 23.13 22.57 24.52
N VAL A 6 24.33 22.00 24.54
CA VAL A 6 24.59 20.62 24.98
C VAL A 6 24.93 20.63 26.48
N MET A 7 24.01 20.12 27.30
CA MET A 7 24.10 20.14 28.75
C MET A 7 24.13 18.75 29.40
N GLY A 8 24.55 18.71 30.66
CA GLY A 8 24.71 17.48 31.44
C GLY A 8 25.83 17.60 32.47
N VAL A 9 25.94 16.61 33.36
CA VAL A 9 27.01 16.54 34.37
C VAL A 9 28.39 16.40 33.72
N SER A 10 29.46 16.69 34.45
CA SER A 10 30.84 16.44 34.03
C SER A 10 31.03 14.95 33.74
N GLY A 11 31.70 14.61 32.64
CA GLY A 11 31.86 13.22 32.19
C GLY A 11 30.73 12.68 31.29
N SER A 12 29.65 13.43 31.07
CA SER A 12 28.57 13.04 30.13
C SER A 12 28.95 13.13 28.64
N GLY A 13 30.09 13.73 28.31
CA GLY A 13 30.56 13.87 26.93
C GLY A 13 30.19 15.18 26.23
N LYS A 14 29.69 16.19 26.94
CA LYS A 14 29.25 17.50 26.38
C LYS A 14 30.19 18.08 25.32
N THR A 15 31.48 18.23 25.64
CA THR A 15 32.47 18.81 24.72
C THR A 15 32.65 17.96 23.47
N THR A 16 32.71 16.63 23.62
CA THR A 16 32.91 15.72 22.49
C THR A 16 31.68 15.71 21.58
N ILE A 17 30.50 15.51 22.16
CA ILE A 17 29.23 15.52 21.42
C ILE A 17 28.94 16.88 20.82
N GLY A 18 29.22 17.98 21.54
CA GLY A 18 29.07 19.34 21.03
C GLY A 18 29.97 19.64 19.84
N LYS A 19 31.22 19.16 19.82
CA LYS A 19 32.12 19.30 18.66
C LYS A 19 31.64 18.49 17.45
N LEU A 20 31.20 17.26 17.69
CA LEU A 20 30.62 16.42 16.64
C LEU A 20 29.35 17.06 16.05
N LEU A 21 28.46 17.54 16.90
CA LEU A 21 27.23 18.23 16.50
C LEU A 21 27.51 19.52 15.71
N ALA A 22 28.47 20.32 16.16
CA ALA A 22 28.89 21.54 15.46
C ALA A 22 29.45 21.24 14.07
N THR A 23 30.21 20.15 13.94
CA THR A 23 30.75 19.68 12.65
C THR A 23 29.62 19.23 11.73
N GLU A 24 28.68 18.44 12.24
CA GLU A 24 27.53 17.93 11.48
C GLU A 24 26.59 19.05 10.99
N LEU A 25 26.34 20.04 11.85
CA LEU A 25 25.48 21.19 11.53
C LEU A 25 26.22 22.31 10.77
N ASN A 26 27.53 22.19 10.57
CA ASN A 26 28.40 23.24 10.03
C ASN A 26 28.27 24.58 10.79
N LEU A 27 28.31 24.52 12.12
CA LEU A 27 28.20 25.66 13.03
C LEU A 27 29.47 25.85 13.88
N PRO A 28 29.76 27.06 14.37
CA PRO A 28 30.85 27.27 15.32
C PRO A 28 30.57 26.59 16.66
N PHE A 29 31.61 25.99 17.26
CA PHE A 29 31.57 25.37 18.58
C PHE A 29 32.20 26.26 19.65
N TYR A 30 31.57 26.34 20.82
CA TYR A 30 32.09 27.00 22.01
C TYR A 30 31.97 26.06 23.21
N ASP A 31 33.02 25.98 24.03
CA ASP A 31 32.97 25.31 25.33
C ASP A 31 32.80 26.34 26.44
N ALA A 32 31.76 26.19 27.27
CA ALA A 32 31.49 27.15 28.33
C ALA A 32 32.62 27.22 29.38
N ASP A 33 33.39 26.14 29.53
CA ASP A 33 34.52 26.09 30.46
C ASP A 33 35.64 27.07 30.06
N ASP A 34 35.76 27.42 28.76
CA ASP A 34 36.76 28.36 28.24
C ASP A 34 36.48 29.83 28.64
N PHE A 35 35.27 30.13 29.12
CA PHE A 35 34.83 31.48 29.49
C PHE A 35 34.87 31.75 31.00
N HIS A 36 35.36 30.80 31.80
CA HIS A 36 35.49 31.02 33.24
C HIS A 36 36.57 32.08 33.55
N PRO A 37 36.32 33.02 34.49
CA PRO A 37 37.36 33.92 34.96
C PRO A 37 38.47 33.14 35.70
N PRO A 38 39.72 33.65 35.71
CA PRO A 38 40.87 32.96 36.32
C PRO A 38 40.62 32.52 37.77
N GLU A 39 39.92 33.34 38.55
CA GLU A 39 39.55 33.07 39.95
C GLU A 39 38.66 31.82 40.09
N ASN A 40 37.70 31.62 39.18
CA ASN A 40 36.83 30.45 39.18
C ASN A 40 37.59 29.18 38.77
N VAL A 41 38.49 29.31 37.80
CA VAL A 41 39.36 28.21 37.37
C VAL A 41 40.26 27.77 38.54
N GLU A 42 40.83 28.71 39.30
CA GLU A 42 41.68 28.43 40.45
C GLU A 42 40.90 27.74 41.59
N LYS A 43 39.69 28.23 41.93
CA LYS A 43 38.81 27.57 42.91
C LYS A 43 38.54 26.11 42.53
N MET A 44 38.18 25.85 41.27
CA MET A 44 37.90 24.49 40.79
C MET A 44 39.15 23.59 40.78
N LYS A 45 40.33 24.11 40.40
CA LYS A 45 41.60 23.37 40.48
C LYS A 45 41.93 22.92 41.91
N ASN A 46 41.59 23.77 42.89
CA ASN A 46 41.77 23.49 44.31
C ASN A 46 40.65 22.61 44.91
N GLY A 47 39.70 22.13 44.10
CA GLY A 47 38.60 21.26 44.53
C GLY A 47 37.48 22.00 45.28
N ILE A 48 37.44 23.34 45.20
CA ILE A 48 36.40 24.17 45.82
C ILE A 48 35.26 24.34 44.81
N PRO A 49 34.02 23.88 45.12
CA PRO A 49 32.87 24.08 44.24
C PRO A 49 32.50 25.56 44.11
N LEU A 50 32.19 26.00 42.88
CA LEU A 50 31.66 27.34 42.65
C LEU A 50 30.26 27.50 43.26
N GLN A 51 30.01 28.64 43.90
CA GLN A 51 28.69 29.04 44.40
C GLN A 51 27.90 29.80 43.33
N ASP A 52 26.64 30.14 43.61
CA ASP A 52 25.77 30.84 42.65
C ASP A 52 26.35 32.22 42.28
N ASP A 53 26.90 32.95 43.25
CA ASP A 53 27.48 34.28 43.03
C ASP A 53 28.74 34.24 42.15
N ASP A 54 29.55 33.18 42.28
CA ASP A 54 30.74 32.95 41.45
C ASP A 54 30.37 32.75 39.97
N ARG A 55 29.15 32.26 39.69
CA ARG A 55 28.69 31.93 38.33
C ARG A 55 27.99 33.08 37.63
N ASN A 56 27.50 34.10 38.35
CA ASN A 56 26.71 35.19 37.76
C ASN A 56 27.41 35.90 36.59
N GLY A 57 28.69 36.27 36.79
CA GLY A 57 29.47 36.95 35.75
C GLY A 57 29.74 36.06 34.54
N TRP A 58 30.04 34.79 34.77
CA TRP A 58 30.26 33.79 33.73
C TRP A 58 28.99 33.52 32.90
N LEU A 59 27.84 33.36 33.55
CA LEU A 59 26.55 33.16 32.88
C LEU A 59 26.15 34.38 32.02
N ALA A 60 26.46 35.60 32.48
CA ALA A 60 26.21 36.82 31.69
C ALA A 60 27.06 36.86 30.40
N VAL A 61 28.33 36.43 30.46
CA VAL A 61 29.20 36.31 29.28
C VAL A 61 28.65 35.27 28.30
N LEU A 62 28.22 34.11 28.79
CA LEU A 62 27.63 33.07 27.95
C LEU A 62 26.32 33.51 27.30
N ALA A 63 25.44 34.19 28.03
CA ALA A 63 24.21 34.76 27.48
C ALA A 63 24.51 35.75 26.33
N ALA A 64 25.49 36.64 26.50
CA ALA A 64 25.92 37.54 25.43
C ALA A 64 26.50 36.77 24.22
N ASN A 65 27.21 35.66 24.44
CA ASN A 65 27.70 34.82 23.35
C ASN A 65 26.59 34.06 22.62
N ILE A 66 25.54 33.63 23.33
CA ILE A 66 24.35 33.00 22.72
C ILE A 66 23.66 34.01 21.78
N GLN A 67 23.48 35.26 22.22
CA GLN A 67 22.91 36.33 21.37
C GLN A 67 23.78 36.59 20.13
N LYS A 68 25.11 36.65 20.28
CA LYS A 68 26.03 36.79 19.14
C LYS A 68 25.98 35.58 18.20
N GLY A 69 25.87 34.38 18.75
CA GLY A 69 25.73 33.15 17.97
C GLY A 69 24.48 33.15 17.12
N GLU A 70 23.33 33.55 17.69
CA GLU A 70 22.07 33.70 16.94
C GLU A 70 22.21 34.70 15.78
N GLN A 71 22.76 35.89 16.06
CA GLN A 71 22.99 36.93 15.04
C GLN A 71 24.00 36.49 13.96
N GLY A 72 24.96 35.64 14.34
CA GLY A 72 26.03 35.13 13.48
C GLY A 72 25.65 33.89 12.64
N GLY A 73 24.39 33.45 12.66
CA GLY A 73 23.94 32.29 11.89
C GLY A 73 23.91 30.97 12.66
N GLY A 74 23.89 31.00 13.99
CA GLY A 74 23.78 29.81 14.85
C GLY A 74 25.12 29.41 15.50
N ALA A 75 25.04 28.61 16.57
CA ALA A 75 26.21 28.11 17.29
C ALA A 75 25.88 26.86 18.11
N VAL A 76 26.89 26.09 18.48
CA VAL A 76 26.78 24.99 19.46
C VAL A 76 27.59 25.34 20.70
N LEU A 77 26.95 25.32 21.88
CA LEU A 77 27.55 25.62 23.17
C LEU A 77 27.49 24.39 24.10
N ALA A 78 28.64 23.88 24.53
CA ALA A 78 28.69 22.88 25.60
C ALA A 78 28.65 23.60 26.96
N CYS A 79 27.64 23.36 27.80
CA CYS A 79 27.51 24.02 29.10
C CYS A 79 26.85 23.12 30.14
N SER A 80 27.39 23.03 31.36
CA SER A 80 26.81 22.15 32.39
C SER A 80 25.40 22.58 32.83
N ALA A 81 25.13 23.89 32.95
CA ALA A 81 23.80 24.49 33.20
C ALA A 81 22.85 23.70 34.12
N LEU A 82 23.35 23.25 35.28
CA LEU A 82 22.69 22.23 36.11
C LEU A 82 21.39 22.70 36.81
N LYS A 83 21.27 24.00 37.14
CA LYS A 83 20.09 24.59 37.77
C LYS A 83 19.21 25.33 36.76
N GLU A 84 17.90 25.33 37.00
CA GLU A 84 16.89 26.04 36.21
C GLU A 84 17.14 27.55 36.19
N LYS A 85 17.58 28.11 37.32
CA LYS A 85 17.98 29.53 37.41
C LYS A 85 19.07 29.88 36.39
N TYR A 86 20.03 28.98 36.14
CA TYR A 86 21.10 29.21 35.17
C TYR A 86 20.58 29.13 33.75
N ARG A 87 19.71 28.15 33.47
CA ARG A 87 19.11 27.97 32.13
C ARG A 87 18.22 29.15 31.75
N LYS A 88 17.45 29.69 32.69
CA LYS A 88 16.67 30.92 32.49
C LYS A 88 17.56 32.11 32.13
N GLN A 89 18.71 32.25 32.79
CA GLN A 89 19.67 33.33 32.47
C GLN A 89 20.33 33.14 31.10
N LEU A 90 20.58 31.89 30.68
CA LEU A 90 21.14 31.58 29.36
C LEU A 90 20.12 31.69 28.22
N THR A 91 18.82 31.59 28.53
CA THR A 91 17.71 31.77 27.59
C THR A 91 17.53 33.26 27.26
N SER A 92 18.50 33.78 26.52
CA SER A 92 18.69 35.19 26.20
C SER A 92 18.22 35.57 24.79
N ILE A 93 17.64 34.60 24.08
CA ILE A 93 17.09 34.67 22.72
C ILE A 93 15.71 33.97 22.71
N PRO A 94 14.86 34.17 21.69
CA PRO A 94 13.56 33.49 21.59
C PRO A 94 13.68 31.96 21.67
N GLU A 95 12.73 31.31 22.35
CA GLU A 95 12.76 29.86 22.57
C GLU A 95 12.72 29.05 21.27
N GLU A 96 12.07 29.56 20.21
CA GLU A 96 12.10 28.90 18.90
C GLU A 96 13.52 28.75 18.31
N ASN A 97 14.43 29.66 18.67
CA ASN A 97 15.80 29.74 18.19
C ASN A 97 16.82 29.12 19.16
N LEU A 98 16.38 28.58 20.30
CA LEU A 98 17.25 27.97 21.29
C LEU A 98 16.86 26.51 21.55
N LYS A 99 17.76 25.57 21.24
CA LYS A 99 17.52 24.13 21.42
C LYS A 99 18.39 23.58 22.54
N TRP A 100 17.77 23.00 23.55
CA TRP A 100 18.45 22.35 24.68
C TRP A 100 18.60 20.86 24.42
N ILE A 101 19.80 20.32 24.61
CA ILE A 101 20.13 18.91 24.47
C ILE A 101 20.70 18.43 25.81
N PHE A 102 19.99 17.56 26.51
CA PHE A 102 20.41 17.04 27.81
C PHE A 102 20.98 15.62 27.68
N LEU A 103 22.29 15.52 27.92
CA LEU A 103 23.02 14.26 27.97
C LEU A 103 22.86 13.61 29.35
N SER A 104 22.08 12.53 29.40
CA SER A 104 21.73 11.79 30.62
C SER A 104 22.40 10.41 30.65
N ALA A 105 22.91 10.02 31.82
CA ALA A 105 23.43 8.68 32.11
C ALA A 105 23.43 8.43 33.62
N ASP A 106 23.50 7.16 34.00
CA ASP A 106 23.55 6.73 35.40
C ASP A 106 24.86 7.17 36.07
N PHE A 107 24.79 7.37 37.38
CA PHE A 107 25.90 7.87 38.19
C PHE A 107 27.17 7.01 38.02
N GLU A 108 27.00 5.68 38.03
CA GLU A 108 28.08 4.70 37.92
C GLU A 108 28.81 4.82 36.58
N VAL A 109 28.08 5.01 35.48
CA VAL A 109 28.65 5.14 34.13
C VAL A 109 29.51 6.40 34.05
N ILE A 110 29.02 7.52 34.59
CA ILE A 110 29.77 8.77 34.60
C ILE A 110 31.01 8.67 35.51
N LEU A 111 30.89 7.98 36.65
CA LEU A 111 32.01 7.78 37.57
C LEU A 111 33.15 6.97 36.92
N GLU A 112 32.83 5.91 36.19
CA GLU A 112 33.82 5.12 35.45
C GLU A 112 34.51 5.93 34.34
N ARG A 113 33.75 6.72 33.59
CA ARG A 113 34.28 7.64 32.58
C ARG A 113 35.22 8.69 33.17
N LEU A 114 34.91 9.21 34.37
CA LEU A 114 35.77 10.17 35.05
C LEU A 114 37.06 9.51 35.59
N LYS A 115 36.98 8.29 36.13
CA LYS A 115 38.15 7.54 36.63
C LYS A 115 39.15 7.18 35.52
N SER A 116 38.66 6.94 34.31
CA SER A 116 39.48 6.61 33.14
C SER A 116 40.10 7.83 32.45
N ARG A 117 39.69 9.05 32.81
CA ARG A 117 40.14 10.31 32.18
C ARG A 117 41.45 10.81 32.79
N LYS A 118 42.48 11.04 31.97
CA LYS A 118 43.76 11.66 32.40
C LYS A 118 43.77 13.16 32.09
N GLY A 119 44.10 14.00 33.07
CA GLY A 119 44.47 15.41 32.86
C GLY A 119 43.35 16.45 32.81
N HIS A 120 42.14 16.16 33.32
CA HIS A 120 41.05 17.16 33.41
C HIS A 120 40.95 17.79 34.80
N TYR A 121 40.52 19.05 34.87
CA TYR A 121 40.39 19.82 36.13
C TYR A 121 39.32 19.32 37.11
N PHE A 122 38.48 18.38 36.69
CA PHE A 122 37.33 17.91 37.46
C PHE A 122 37.63 16.53 38.07
N LYS A 123 37.61 16.42 39.41
CA LYS A 123 37.94 15.18 40.10
C LYS A 123 36.69 14.32 40.36
N PRO A 124 36.80 12.97 40.33
CA PRO A 124 35.67 12.06 40.54
C PRO A 124 34.89 12.29 41.84
N GLU A 125 35.55 12.77 42.89
CA GLU A 125 34.95 13.02 44.21
C GLU A 125 33.89 14.14 44.19
N MET A 126 33.86 14.96 43.14
CA MET A 126 32.90 16.06 42.98
C MET A 126 31.62 15.64 42.23
N LEU A 127 31.55 14.41 41.71
CA LEU A 127 30.42 13.96 40.89
C LEU A 127 29.10 13.96 41.67
N THR A 128 29.11 13.52 42.93
CA THR A 128 27.93 13.48 43.81
C THR A 128 27.25 14.84 43.88
N SER A 129 28.03 15.90 44.11
CA SER A 129 27.50 17.27 44.20
C SER A 129 26.84 17.76 42.91
N GLN A 130 27.26 17.27 41.74
CA GLN A 130 26.64 17.66 40.47
C GLN A 130 25.31 16.98 40.23
N PHE A 131 25.18 15.70 40.59
CA PHE A 131 23.90 14.99 40.53
C PHE A 131 22.89 15.56 41.53
N GLU A 132 23.33 15.92 42.74
CA GLU A 132 22.49 16.60 43.74
C GLU A 132 22.04 18.01 43.27
N THR A 133 22.85 18.68 42.45
CA THR A 133 22.55 20.02 41.92
C THR A 133 21.73 19.99 40.62
N LEU A 134 21.65 18.85 39.93
CA LEU A 134 21.02 18.73 38.62
C LEU A 134 19.50 18.80 38.75
N GLU A 135 18.92 19.88 38.26
CA GLU A 135 17.48 20.02 38.03
C GLU A 135 17.21 19.66 36.56
N GLU A 136 16.63 18.48 36.29
CA GLU A 136 16.41 18.01 34.91
C GLU A 136 15.38 18.87 34.15
N PRO A 137 15.71 19.44 32.97
CA PRO A 137 14.75 20.19 32.17
C PRO A 137 13.80 19.26 31.39
N ASN A 138 12.49 19.49 31.51
CA ASN A 138 11.46 18.75 30.76
C ASN A 138 11.29 19.22 29.30
N TYR A 139 11.86 20.38 28.96
CA TYR A 139 11.80 21.00 27.62
C TYR A 139 13.03 20.67 26.76
N ALA A 140 14.04 19.99 27.31
CA ALA A 140 15.24 19.63 26.57
C ALA A 140 15.10 18.28 25.86
N ILE A 141 15.80 18.14 24.74
CA ILE A 141 15.98 16.87 24.05
C ILE A 141 16.87 15.98 24.93
N ARG A 142 16.26 15.02 25.64
CA ARG A 142 16.97 14.05 26.47
C ARG A 142 17.60 12.97 25.60
N ILE A 143 18.89 12.71 25.81
CA ILE A 143 19.68 11.70 25.11
C ILE A 143 20.35 10.80 26.14
N ASN A 144 20.26 9.49 25.95
CA ASN A 144 20.96 8.54 26.79
C ASN A 144 22.39 8.35 26.26
N VAL A 145 23.40 8.66 27.08
CA VAL A 145 24.81 8.56 26.64
C VAL A 145 25.45 7.21 26.90
N ASN A 146 24.69 6.16 27.25
CA ASN A 146 25.15 4.77 27.43
C ASN A 146 25.34 4.03 26.09
N THR A 147 25.78 4.73 25.04
CA THR A 147 26.01 4.18 23.69
C THR A 147 27.22 4.88 23.05
N SER A 148 27.57 4.51 21.81
CA SER A 148 28.69 5.14 21.08
C SER A 148 28.40 6.60 20.74
N GLU A 149 29.45 7.42 20.61
CA GLU A 149 29.33 8.84 20.22
C GLU A 149 28.58 9.02 18.89
N GLU A 150 28.77 8.09 17.94
CA GLU A 150 28.07 8.07 16.66
C GLU A 150 26.55 7.85 16.83
N ASN A 151 26.14 6.94 17.72
CA ASN A 151 24.73 6.70 18.01
C ASN A 151 24.09 7.87 18.76
N ILE A 152 24.83 8.49 19.69
CA ILE A 152 24.40 9.70 20.40
C ILE A 152 24.15 10.83 19.39
N LEU A 153 25.08 11.06 18.45
CA LEU A 153 24.93 12.08 17.41
C LEU A 153 23.74 11.77 16.49
N LYS A 154 23.56 10.50 16.06
CA LYS A 154 22.40 10.09 15.26
C LYS A 154 21.08 10.35 15.97
N GLU A 155 20.99 10.04 17.27
CA GLU A 155 19.78 10.30 18.05
C GLU A 155 19.52 11.80 18.20
N ILE A 156 20.55 12.59 18.48
CA ILE A 156 20.46 14.06 18.53
C ILE A 156 19.96 14.59 17.19
N MET A 157 20.60 14.22 16.09
CA MET A 157 20.23 14.68 14.75
C MET A 157 18.80 14.25 14.39
N ALA A 158 18.37 13.05 14.77
CA ALA A 158 16.99 12.59 14.54
C ALA A 158 15.93 13.30 15.40
N LYS A 159 16.32 13.92 16.52
CA LYS A 159 15.44 14.74 17.37
C LYS A 159 15.52 16.23 17.04
N LEU A 160 16.66 16.71 16.50
CA LEU A 160 16.86 18.09 16.05
C LEU A 160 16.33 18.33 14.65
N ASN A 161 16.70 17.45 13.72
CA ASN A 161 15.94 17.26 12.50
C ASN A 161 14.79 16.36 12.91
N VAL A 162 13.62 16.95 13.16
CA VAL A 162 12.42 16.29 12.65
C VAL A 162 12.76 16.07 11.18
N LEU A 163 13.16 14.85 10.82
CA LEU A 163 13.36 14.48 9.43
C LEU A 163 11.97 14.65 8.84
N GLU A 164 11.68 15.84 8.30
CA GLU A 164 10.37 16.14 7.79
C GLU A 164 10.13 15.11 6.71
N ALA A 165 9.25 14.16 7.01
CA ALA A 165 9.03 13.03 6.15
C ALA A 165 8.31 13.53 4.91
N GLU A 166 8.72 13.03 3.75
CA GLU A 166 8.06 13.34 2.48
C GLU A 166 6.66 12.73 2.44
N ILE A 167 6.42 11.66 3.20
CA ILE A 167 5.16 10.94 3.27
C ILE A 167 4.98 10.26 4.63
N GLY A 168 3.76 10.27 5.13
CA GLY A 168 3.32 9.48 6.27
C GLY A 168 2.59 8.21 5.82
N LEU A 169 2.79 7.09 6.50
CA LEU A 169 2.04 5.84 6.28
C LEU A 169 1.31 5.42 7.56
N ILE A 170 -0.02 5.30 7.47
CA ILE A 170 -0.88 4.85 8.57
C ILE A 170 -1.35 3.42 8.31
N GLY A 171 -1.07 2.52 9.26
CA GLY A 171 -1.50 1.12 9.24
C GLY A 171 -0.37 0.17 8.85
N LEU A 172 0.18 -0.54 9.84
CA LEU A 172 1.35 -1.43 9.68
C LEU A 172 0.98 -2.91 9.65
N GLY A 173 -0.06 -3.26 8.88
CA GLY A 173 -0.29 -4.65 8.45
C GLY A 173 0.77 -5.11 7.44
N VAL A 174 0.65 -6.35 6.93
CA VAL A 174 1.59 -6.93 5.96
C VAL A 174 1.87 -5.99 4.77
N MET A 175 0.81 -5.47 4.14
CA MET A 175 0.95 -4.54 3.01
C MET A 175 1.57 -3.20 3.41
N GLY A 176 1.19 -2.64 4.56
CA GLY A 176 1.70 -1.36 5.04
C GLY A 176 3.18 -1.41 5.38
N LYS A 177 3.63 -2.48 6.06
CA LYS A 177 5.05 -2.74 6.33
C LYS A 177 5.83 -2.86 5.02
N SER A 178 5.37 -3.68 4.07
CA SER A 178 6.04 -3.83 2.77
C SER A 178 6.15 -2.52 2.00
N LEU A 179 5.09 -1.69 1.97
CA LEU A 179 5.13 -0.39 1.31
C LEU A 179 6.06 0.60 2.00
N ALA A 180 6.08 0.63 3.34
CA ALA A 180 7.02 1.45 4.09
C ALA A 180 8.48 1.09 3.75
N LEU A 181 8.80 -0.21 3.72
CA LEU A 181 10.14 -0.68 3.33
C LEU A 181 10.46 -0.38 1.86
N ASN A 182 9.46 -0.42 0.96
CA ASN A 182 9.66 -0.03 -0.43
C ASN A 182 10.02 1.46 -0.54
N LEU A 183 9.22 2.34 0.08
CA LEU A 183 9.50 3.78 0.14
C LEU A 183 10.92 4.06 0.67
N LEU A 184 11.29 3.45 1.80
CA LEU A 184 12.63 3.60 2.39
C LEU A 184 13.74 3.09 1.46
N SER A 185 13.53 1.96 0.78
CA SER A 185 14.49 1.42 -0.20
C SER A 185 14.73 2.34 -1.40
N LYS A 186 13.84 3.31 -1.63
CA LYS A 186 13.95 4.33 -2.68
C LYS A 186 14.44 5.66 -2.15
N ASN A 187 15.02 5.71 -0.94
CA ASN A 187 15.48 6.93 -0.28
C ASN A 187 14.38 7.98 -0.23
N ILE A 188 13.17 7.57 0.17
CA ILE A 188 12.07 8.47 0.48
C ILE A 188 11.95 8.52 2.00
N ASN A 189 11.93 9.71 2.58
CA ASN A 189 11.80 9.86 4.02
C ASN A 189 10.34 9.56 4.44
N VAL A 190 10.16 8.58 5.31
CA VAL A 190 8.83 8.10 5.74
C VAL A 190 8.67 8.27 7.25
N SER A 191 7.51 8.74 7.67
CA SER A 191 7.03 8.53 9.03
C SER A 191 5.95 7.45 9.01
N VAL A 192 5.97 6.53 9.99
CA VAL A 192 4.94 5.49 10.10
C VAL A 192 4.13 5.66 11.36
N PHE A 193 2.84 5.32 11.28
CA PHE A 193 1.95 5.34 12.42
C PHE A 193 1.09 4.08 12.48
N ASN A 194 0.93 3.56 13.70
CA ASN A 194 -0.09 2.58 14.01
C ASN A 194 -0.70 2.93 15.37
N ARG A 195 -2.02 2.80 15.48
CA ARG A 195 -2.72 3.06 16.74
C ARG A 195 -2.16 2.18 17.86
N HIS A 196 -2.13 2.73 19.07
CA HIS A 196 -1.88 1.97 20.29
C HIS A 196 -3.21 1.43 20.83
N VAL A 197 -3.35 0.11 20.93
CA VAL A 197 -4.50 -0.54 21.58
C VAL A 197 -3.97 -1.50 22.64
N PRO A 198 -4.16 -1.21 23.94
CA PRO A 198 -3.67 -2.06 25.01
C PRO A 198 -4.13 -3.52 24.84
N GLY A 199 -3.17 -4.45 24.92
CA GLY A 199 -3.37 -5.89 24.77
C GLY A 199 -3.64 -6.39 23.34
N GLN A 200 -3.65 -5.52 22.32
CA GLN A 200 -3.89 -5.92 20.92
C GLN A 200 -2.85 -5.38 19.93
N GLU A 201 -2.56 -4.07 20.00
CA GLU A 201 -1.67 -3.36 19.08
C GLU A 201 -0.76 -2.43 19.88
N GLU A 202 0.22 -3.01 20.58
CA GLU A 202 1.17 -2.25 21.41
C GLU A 202 2.51 -2.08 20.67
N ASP A 203 3.04 -0.85 20.68
CA ASP A 203 4.35 -0.47 20.13
C ASP A 203 4.64 -0.94 18.69
N ILE A 204 3.62 -1.23 17.88
CA ILE A 204 3.77 -1.77 16.51
C ILE A 204 4.68 -0.89 15.65
N ALA A 205 4.51 0.44 15.70
CA ALA A 205 5.34 1.37 14.93
C ALA A 205 6.78 1.42 15.45
N LYS A 206 6.98 1.44 16.78
CA LYS A 206 8.32 1.47 17.40
C LYS A 206 9.08 0.16 17.15
N ASN A 207 8.42 -0.98 17.32
CA ASN A 207 8.97 -2.31 17.03
C ASN A 207 9.37 -2.41 15.56
N PHE A 208 8.53 -1.94 14.63
CA PHE A 208 8.85 -1.94 13.20
C PHE A 208 10.07 -1.07 12.86
N VAL A 209 10.22 0.10 13.51
CA VAL A 209 11.44 0.92 13.38
C VAL A 209 12.66 0.16 13.90
N GLN A 210 12.57 -0.42 15.10
CA GLN A 210 13.67 -1.14 15.73
C GLN A 210 14.11 -2.37 14.90
N GLU A 211 13.17 -3.15 14.38
CA GLU A 211 13.41 -4.31 13.50
C GLU A 211 14.18 -3.93 12.23
N ASN A 212 14.13 -2.67 11.80
CA ASN A 212 14.69 -2.20 10.54
C ASN A 212 15.79 -1.14 10.71
N ALA A 213 16.17 -0.81 11.95
CA ALA A 213 17.09 0.27 12.28
C ALA A 213 18.52 0.06 11.76
N GLU A 214 18.92 -1.19 11.52
CA GLU A 214 20.22 -1.50 10.91
C GLU A 214 20.32 -1.03 9.46
N LYS A 215 19.19 -0.99 8.74
CA LYS A 215 19.15 -0.72 7.30
C LYS A 215 18.58 0.66 6.97
N TYR A 216 17.63 1.15 7.76
CA TYR A 216 16.89 2.36 7.47
C TYR A 216 16.80 3.27 8.69
N THR A 217 16.77 4.58 8.45
CA THR A 217 16.51 5.59 9.48
C THR A 217 15.18 6.25 9.18
N PHE A 218 14.21 6.06 10.07
CA PHE A 218 12.85 6.60 9.95
C PHE A 218 12.16 6.64 11.30
N GLN A 219 11.02 7.33 11.39
CA GLN A 219 10.32 7.56 12.65
C GLN A 219 9.00 6.79 12.70
N GLY A 220 8.68 6.27 13.89
CA GLY A 220 7.46 5.53 14.17
C GLY A 220 6.70 6.15 15.33
N PHE A 221 5.41 6.38 15.15
CA PHE A 221 4.57 7.12 16.07
C PHE A 221 3.35 6.30 16.49
N ASP A 222 2.91 6.49 17.73
CA ASP A 222 1.66 6.02 18.30
C ASP A 222 0.73 7.18 18.72
N ASP A 223 1.24 8.40 18.78
CA ASP A 223 0.46 9.65 18.85
C ASP A 223 0.27 10.27 17.46
N LEU A 224 -0.99 10.58 17.13
CA LEU A 224 -1.35 11.07 15.79
C LEU A 224 -0.90 12.52 15.56
N LYS A 225 -0.87 13.35 16.60
CA LYS A 225 -0.46 14.75 16.48
C LYS A 225 1.05 14.83 16.22
N GLU A 226 1.84 14.03 16.93
CA GLU A 226 3.28 13.91 16.70
C GLU A 226 3.57 13.40 15.28
N PHE A 227 2.83 12.37 14.83
CA PHE A 227 2.94 11.87 13.46
C PHE A 227 2.64 12.93 12.40
N VAL A 228 1.55 13.67 12.51
CA VAL A 228 1.20 14.70 11.50
C VAL A 228 2.20 15.86 11.53
N SER A 229 2.76 16.17 12.71
CA SER A 229 3.79 17.21 12.88
C SER A 229 5.15 16.82 12.31
N SER A 230 5.40 15.53 12.04
CA SER A 230 6.65 15.07 11.44
C SER A 230 6.66 15.11 9.90
N LEU A 231 5.57 15.52 9.26
CA LEU A 231 5.42 15.52 7.79
C LEU A 231 5.64 16.92 7.18
N ASN A 232 6.28 16.96 6.01
CA ASN A 232 6.40 18.18 5.20
C ASN A 232 5.02 18.69 4.73
N PRO A 233 4.70 19.98 4.87
CA PRO A 233 3.57 20.60 4.18
C PRO A 233 3.83 20.76 2.66
N PRO A 234 2.82 20.61 1.79
CA PRO A 234 1.53 19.99 2.06
C PRO A 234 1.71 18.50 2.40
N ARG A 235 1.07 18.08 3.49
CA ARG A 235 1.24 16.77 4.12
C ARG A 235 0.67 15.69 3.22
N LYS A 236 1.41 14.61 3.06
CA LYS A 236 1.04 13.47 2.23
C LYS A 236 0.90 12.25 3.11
N ILE A 237 -0.32 11.71 3.23
CA ILE A 237 -0.62 10.60 4.12
C ILE A 237 -1.20 9.44 3.32
N LEU A 238 -0.53 8.28 3.34
CA LEU A 238 -1.00 7.04 2.75
C LEU A 238 -1.65 6.15 3.82
N LEU A 239 -2.92 5.80 3.63
CA LEU A 239 -3.67 4.92 4.52
C LEU A 239 -3.63 3.48 4.00
N MET A 240 -3.19 2.55 4.85
CA MET A 240 -3.15 1.11 4.62
C MET A 240 -3.92 0.37 5.72
N VAL A 241 -5.16 0.79 5.94
CA VAL A 241 -6.08 0.23 6.95
C VAL A 241 -7.20 -0.57 6.29
N ASN A 242 -7.99 -1.28 7.10
CA ASN A 242 -9.14 -2.04 6.61
C ASN A 242 -10.18 -1.10 5.95
N ALA A 243 -10.75 -1.53 4.83
CA ALA A 243 -11.77 -0.76 4.13
C ALA A 243 -13.05 -0.53 4.97
N GLY A 244 -13.84 0.46 4.57
CA GLY A 244 -15.08 0.83 5.25
C GLY A 244 -14.86 1.79 6.42
N ALA A 245 -15.56 1.55 7.55
CA ALA A 245 -15.62 2.46 8.69
C ALA A 245 -14.25 2.78 9.31
N ALA A 246 -13.27 1.87 9.23
CA ALA A 246 -11.94 2.11 9.76
C ALA A 246 -11.20 3.23 9.01
N VAL A 247 -11.39 3.36 7.69
CA VAL A 247 -10.83 4.49 6.93
C VAL A 247 -11.50 5.80 7.35
N ASP A 248 -12.84 5.80 7.51
CA ASP A 248 -13.58 7.01 7.90
C ASP A 248 -13.14 7.49 9.30
N ALA A 249 -12.99 6.58 10.26
CA ALA A 249 -12.51 6.91 11.61
C ALA A 249 -11.10 7.52 11.61
N VAL A 250 -10.19 7.00 10.77
CA VAL A 250 -8.82 7.55 10.64
C VAL A 250 -8.85 8.93 9.98
N ILE A 251 -9.70 9.14 8.96
CA ILE A 251 -9.87 10.46 8.34
C ILE A 251 -10.38 11.46 9.39
N GLU A 252 -11.42 11.09 10.15
CA GLU A 252 -11.97 11.95 11.20
C GLU A 252 -10.94 12.33 12.27
N SER A 253 -10.07 11.40 12.68
CA SER A 253 -9.03 11.69 13.66
C SER A 253 -7.88 12.54 13.11
N LEU A 254 -7.63 12.49 11.79
CA LEU A 254 -6.61 13.31 11.14
C LEU A 254 -7.05 14.77 10.96
N LEU A 255 -8.32 15.01 10.64
CA LEU A 255 -8.84 16.32 10.26
C LEU A 255 -8.42 17.50 11.18
N PRO A 256 -8.40 17.37 12.52
CA PRO A 256 -7.99 18.47 13.41
C PRO A 256 -6.53 18.92 13.23
N PHE A 257 -5.69 18.12 12.58
CA PHE A 257 -4.26 18.36 12.42
C PHE A 257 -3.86 18.68 10.97
N LEU A 258 -4.81 18.63 10.03
CA LEU A 258 -4.56 18.90 8.62
C LEU A 258 -4.84 20.34 8.26
N GLU A 259 -4.10 20.83 7.27
CA GLU A 259 -4.24 22.17 6.70
C GLU A 259 -4.67 22.09 5.24
N LYS A 260 -5.07 23.23 4.69
CA LYS A 260 -5.46 23.33 3.29
C LYS A 260 -4.34 22.79 2.38
N ASP A 261 -4.74 22.08 1.33
CA ASP A 261 -3.90 21.46 0.30
C ASP A 261 -3.14 20.20 0.78
N ASP A 262 -3.32 19.76 2.02
CA ASP A 262 -2.89 18.43 2.49
C ASP A 262 -3.63 17.30 1.74
N ILE A 263 -2.99 16.13 1.64
CA ILE A 263 -3.41 15.00 0.82
C ILE A 263 -3.54 13.73 1.65
N ILE A 264 -4.74 13.17 1.65
CA ILE A 264 -4.99 11.81 2.14
C ILE A 264 -5.13 10.87 0.94
N THR A 265 -4.31 9.82 0.89
CA THR A 265 -4.35 8.75 -0.10
C THR A 265 -4.81 7.47 0.56
N ASP A 266 -5.99 6.96 0.21
CA ASP A 266 -6.47 5.65 0.65
C ASP A 266 -5.89 4.57 -0.26
N GLY A 267 -4.92 3.80 0.25
CA GLY A 267 -4.26 2.68 -0.46
C GLY A 267 -4.97 1.34 -0.27
N GLY A 268 -6.08 1.31 0.45
CA GLY A 268 -6.85 0.12 0.77
C GLY A 268 -7.65 -0.42 -0.42
N ASN A 269 -8.39 -1.50 -0.19
CA ASN A 269 -9.39 -2.00 -1.15
C ASN A 269 -10.76 -1.40 -0.82
N SER A 270 -10.87 -0.07 -0.79
CA SER A 270 -12.14 0.63 -0.53
C SER A 270 -13.09 0.55 -1.72
N HIS A 271 -14.40 0.63 -1.45
CA HIS A 271 -15.40 0.70 -2.50
C HIS A 271 -15.37 2.09 -3.17
N TYR A 272 -15.44 2.17 -4.49
CA TYR A 272 -15.27 3.43 -5.24
C TYR A 272 -16.31 4.52 -4.88
N LYS A 273 -17.54 4.12 -4.53
CA LYS A 273 -18.58 5.05 -4.06
C LYS A 273 -18.23 5.69 -2.70
N ASP A 274 -17.50 4.99 -1.83
CA ASP A 274 -17.01 5.57 -0.57
C ASP A 274 -15.92 6.62 -0.85
N THR A 275 -15.05 6.38 -1.82
CA THR A 275 -14.07 7.37 -2.29
C THR A 275 -14.73 8.62 -2.84
N LEU A 276 -15.75 8.47 -3.69
CA LEU A 276 -16.52 9.60 -4.22
C LEU A 276 -17.12 10.45 -3.08
N ARG A 277 -17.70 9.79 -2.07
CA ARG A 277 -18.24 10.46 -0.89
C ARG A 277 -17.14 11.18 -0.09
N ARG A 278 -16.02 10.51 0.18
CA ARG A 278 -14.89 11.04 0.96
C ARG A 278 -14.27 12.26 0.28
N GLU A 279 -13.97 12.16 -1.01
CA GLU A 279 -13.41 13.27 -1.79
C GLU A 279 -14.36 14.48 -1.76
N LYS A 280 -15.66 14.27 -2.01
CA LYS A 280 -16.64 15.36 -1.96
C LYS A 280 -16.70 16.06 -0.59
N THR A 281 -16.56 15.31 0.50
CA THR A 281 -16.56 15.86 1.86
C THR A 281 -15.27 16.62 2.17
N LEU A 282 -14.12 16.01 1.89
CA LEU A 282 -12.80 16.57 2.20
C LEU A 282 -12.47 17.80 1.35
N LYS A 283 -12.91 17.81 0.09
CA LYS A 283 -12.74 18.97 -0.80
C LYS A 283 -13.39 20.25 -0.25
N LYS A 284 -14.49 20.14 0.52
CA LYS A 284 -15.12 21.30 1.18
C LYS A 284 -14.25 21.92 2.28
N GLN A 285 -13.33 21.15 2.83
CA GLN A 285 -12.37 21.58 3.85
C GLN A 285 -11.01 21.96 3.24
N GLY A 286 -10.89 21.94 1.90
CA GLY A 286 -9.63 22.20 1.21
C GLY A 286 -8.62 21.05 1.30
N ILE A 287 -9.05 19.85 1.69
CA ILE A 287 -8.20 18.66 1.76
C ILE A 287 -8.38 17.83 0.49
N HIS A 288 -7.27 17.40 -0.11
CA HIS A 288 -7.31 16.49 -1.25
C HIS A 288 -7.47 15.04 -0.79
N PHE A 289 -8.25 14.27 -1.55
CA PHE A 289 -8.40 12.84 -1.34
C PHE A 289 -8.08 12.08 -2.62
N ILE A 290 -7.30 11.01 -2.50
CA ILE A 290 -6.97 10.09 -3.60
C ILE A 290 -7.39 8.69 -3.20
N GLY A 291 -8.25 8.05 -4.00
CA GLY A 291 -8.48 6.61 -3.90
C GLY A 291 -7.46 5.87 -4.76
N CYS A 292 -6.58 5.10 -4.13
CA CYS A 292 -5.40 4.54 -4.76
C CYS A 292 -5.39 3.02 -4.67
N GLY A 293 -5.72 2.35 -5.76
CA GLY A 293 -5.61 0.90 -5.81
C GLY A 293 -4.16 0.43 -5.86
N ILE A 294 -3.75 -0.43 -4.92
CA ILE A 294 -2.39 -1.03 -4.93
C ILE A 294 -2.48 -2.54 -5.11
N SER A 295 -1.84 -3.10 -6.14
CA SER A 295 -1.83 -4.54 -6.46
C SER A 295 -0.40 -5.10 -6.51
N GLY A 296 -0.22 -6.36 -6.11
CA GLY A 296 1.09 -7.05 -6.11
C GLY A 296 1.35 -8.01 -4.94
N GLY A 297 0.44 -8.08 -3.97
CA GLY A 297 0.66 -8.87 -2.76
C GLY A 297 1.81 -8.32 -1.90
N GLU A 298 2.26 -9.13 -0.93
CA GLU A 298 3.32 -8.74 0.01
C GLU A 298 4.66 -8.46 -0.70
N GLU A 299 5.07 -9.37 -1.59
CA GLU A 299 6.32 -9.24 -2.34
C GLU A 299 6.26 -8.07 -3.35
N GLY A 300 5.15 -7.93 -4.07
CA GLY A 300 4.96 -6.81 -4.99
C GLY A 300 4.95 -5.47 -4.26
N ALA A 301 4.28 -5.36 -3.11
CA ALA A 301 4.31 -4.15 -2.29
C ALA A 301 5.74 -3.75 -1.89
N LEU A 302 6.60 -4.73 -1.57
CA LEU A 302 7.99 -4.52 -1.16
C LEU A 302 8.90 -4.11 -2.33
N LYS A 303 8.74 -4.75 -3.51
CA LYS A 303 9.67 -4.59 -4.64
C LYS A 303 9.21 -3.57 -5.68
N GLY A 304 7.90 -3.41 -5.83
CA GLY A 304 7.28 -2.59 -6.87
C GLY A 304 5.87 -3.09 -7.20
N PRO A 305 4.81 -2.46 -6.67
CA PRO A 305 3.44 -2.83 -7.00
C PRO A 305 2.96 -2.10 -8.27
N SER A 306 1.79 -2.50 -8.77
CA SER A 306 0.99 -1.67 -9.68
C SER A 306 0.11 -0.72 -8.86
N ILE A 307 0.09 0.56 -9.21
CA ILE A 307 -0.54 1.63 -8.43
C ILE A 307 -1.54 2.40 -9.30
N MET A 308 -2.78 2.53 -8.83
CA MET A 308 -3.94 3.04 -9.58
C MET A 308 -4.59 4.23 -8.85
N PRO A 309 -3.94 5.41 -8.79
CA PRO A 309 -4.47 6.59 -8.12
C PRO A 309 -5.59 7.25 -8.95
N GLY A 310 -6.75 7.46 -8.32
CA GLY A 310 -7.84 8.29 -8.80
C GLY A 310 -8.15 9.43 -7.83
N GLY A 311 -8.61 10.56 -8.36
CA GLY A 311 -8.83 11.81 -7.62
C GLY A 311 -8.44 13.01 -8.46
N SER A 312 -8.35 14.19 -7.85
CA SER A 312 -7.95 15.40 -8.59
C SER A 312 -6.54 15.31 -9.19
N LEU A 313 -6.36 15.83 -10.41
CA LEU A 313 -5.05 15.90 -11.06
C LEU A 313 -4.05 16.77 -10.28
N GLU A 314 -4.55 17.78 -9.55
CA GLU A 314 -3.75 18.63 -8.67
C GLU A 314 -3.09 17.81 -7.54
N ALA A 315 -3.86 16.98 -6.86
CA ALA A 315 -3.33 16.08 -5.84
C ALA A 315 -2.34 15.07 -6.45
N TYR A 316 -2.64 14.52 -7.63
CA TYR A 316 -1.74 13.60 -8.32
C TYR A 316 -0.39 14.25 -8.67
N LYS A 317 -0.36 15.53 -9.09
CA LYS A 317 0.91 16.23 -9.36
C LYS A 317 1.84 16.28 -8.15
N GLN A 318 1.29 16.25 -6.94
CA GLN A 318 2.06 16.34 -5.69
C GLN A 318 2.50 14.97 -5.16
N ILE A 319 1.62 13.96 -5.18
CA ILE A 319 1.93 12.61 -4.64
C ILE A 319 2.43 11.64 -5.72
N GLY A 320 2.06 11.85 -6.98
CA GLY A 320 2.37 11.00 -8.13
C GLY A 320 3.84 10.65 -8.26
N PRO A 321 4.79 11.59 -8.14
CA PRO A 321 6.23 11.28 -8.20
C PRO A 321 6.69 10.25 -7.16
N ILE A 322 6.11 10.29 -5.94
CA ILE A 322 6.41 9.31 -4.88
C ILE A 322 5.84 7.94 -5.28
N LEU A 323 4.58 7.89 -5.73
CA LEU A 323 3.92 6.65 -6.16
C LEU A 323 4.64 6.00 -7.35
N GLU A 324 5.02 6.78 -8.36
CA GLU A 324 5.74 6.32 -9.55
C GLU A 324 7.15 5.79 -9.23
N LYS A 325 7.80 6.33 -8.20
CA LYS A 325 9.14 5.90 -7.75
C LYS A 325 9.11 4.53 -7.07
N ILE A 326 8.04 4.22 -6.34
CA ILE A 326 7.87 2.92 -5.66
C ILE A 326 7.20 1.85 -6.51
N ALA A 327 6.55 2.21 -7.62
CA ALA A 327 5.86 1.27 -8.50
C ALA A 327 6.84 0.34 -9.26
N ALA A 328 6.34 -0.83 -9.67
CA ALA A 328 7.02 -1.68 -10.67
C ALA A 328 7.31 -0.88 -11.95
N LYS A 329 8.26 -1.35 -12.75
CA LYS A 329 8.49 -0.80 -14.10
C LYS A 329 8.02 -1.78 -15.16
N ASP A 330 7.43 -1.26 -16.23
CA ASP A 330 7.10 -2.05 -17.43
C ASP A 330 8.37 -2.37 -18.24
N LYS A 331 8.21 -3.11 -19.34
CA LYS A 331 9.32 -3.53 -20.21
C LYS A 331 10.12 -2.37 -20.82
N THR A 332 9.56 -1.16 -20.85
CA THR A 332 10.20 0.06 -21.36
C THR A 332 10.84 0.92 -20.27
N GLY A 333 10.73 0.49 -19.00
CA GLY A 333 11.26 1.21 -17.85
C GLY A 333 10.29 2.23 -17.23
N ASN A 334 9.06 2.36 -17.76
CA ASN A 334 8.09 3.31 -17.25
C ASN A 334 7.39 2.75 -16.00
N PRO A 335 7.03 3.60 -15.01
CA PRO A 335 6.32 3.15 -13.81
C PRO A 335 4.97 2.54 -14.14
N CYS A 336 4.63 1.42 -13.50
CA CYS A 336 3.28 0.84 -13.45
C CYS A 336 2.38 1.64 -12.50
N CYS A 337 2.34 2.94 -12.71
CA CYS A 337 1.54 3.94 -12.02
C CYS A 337 1.16 5.02 -13.03
N THR A 338 -0.09 5.48 -12.97
CA THR A 338 -0.60 6.58 -13.80
C THR A 338 -1.84 7.18 -13.15
N HIS A 339 -2.15 8.44 -13.43
CA HIS A 339 -3.41 9.04 -12.99
C HIS A 339 -4.58 8.39 -13.74
N ILE A 340 -5.43 7.67 -13.02
CA ILE A 340 -6.51 6.88 -13.62
C ILE A 340 -7.66 7.76 -14.12
N GLY A 341 -7.99 8.78 -13.34
CA GLY A 341 -9.17 9.61 -13.54
C GLY A 341 -9.55 10.35 -12.25
N PRO A 342 -10.65 11.10 -12.26
CA PRO A 342 -11.15 11.79 -11.08
C PRO A 342 -11.72 10.82 -10.03
N ASP A 343 -12.01 11.33 -8.84
CA ASP A 343 -12.80 10.66 -7.82
C ASP A 343 -12.47 9.19 -7.50
N GLY A 344 -13.45 8.29 -7.55
CA GLY A 344 -13.34 6.87 -7.25
C GLY A 344 -12.73 6.04 -8.38
N ALA A 345 -12.30 6.63 -9.49
CA ALA A 345 -11.83 5.89 -10.67
C ALA A 345 -10.71 4.89 -10.34
N GLY A 346 -9.74 5.29 -9.50
CA GLY A 346 -8.62 4.44 -9.09
C GLY A 346 -9.06 3.18 -8.35
N HIS A 347 -9.97 3.31 -7.39
CA HIS A 347 -10.55 2.17 -6.69
C HIS A 347 -11.50 1.34 -7.57
N PHE A 348 -12.20 1.95 -8.53
CA PHE A 348 -13.02 1.20 -9.48
C PHE A 348 -12.16 0.31 -10.38
N VAL A 349 -11.07 0.85 -10.94
CA VAL A 349 -10.11 0.08 -11.75
C VAL A 349 -9.50 -1.05 -10.91
N LYS A 350 -9.14 -0.80 -9.64
CA LYS A 350 -8.64 -1.85 -8.75
C LYS A 350 -9.67 -2.91 -8.38
N MET A 351 -10.92 -2.51 -8.14
CA MET A 351 -12.02 -3.43 -7.89
C MET A 351 -12.17 -4.40 -9.08
N LEU A 352 -12.14 -3.87 -10.29
CA LEU A 352 -12.26 -4.67 -11.50
C LEU A 352 -11.00 -5.50 -11.81
N HIS A 353 -9.80 -5.00 -11.54
CA HIS A 353 -8.58 -5.81 -11.56
C HIS A 353 -8.78 -7.09 -10.74
N ASN A 354 -9.33 -6.98 -9.52
CA ASN A 354 -9.61 -8.14 -8.67
C ASN A 354 -10.74 -9.03 -9.26
N GLY A 355 -11.70 -8.44 -9.96
CA GLY A 355 -12.71 -9.21 -10.71
C GLY A 355 -12.09 -10.07 -11.80
N ILE A 356 -11.24 -9.49 -12.64
CA ILE A 356 -10.49 -10.20 -13.69
C ILE A 356 -9.60 -11.28 -13.07
N GLU A 357 -8.89 -10.96 -11.97
CA GLU A 357 -8.08 -11.90 -11.19
C GLU A 357 -8.92 -13.11 -10.75
N TYR A 358 -10.15 -12.90 -10.28
CA TYR A 358 -11.02 -14.00 -9.85
C TYR A 358 -11.38 -14.92 -11.03
N GLY A 359 -11.66 -14.35 -12.20
CA GLY A 359 -11.89 -15.10 -13.43
C GLY A 359 -10.68 -15.94 -13.84
N GLU A 360 -9.48 -15.35 -13.86
CA GLU A 360 -8.24 -16.05 -14.20
C GLU A 360 -7.91 -17.18 -13.22
N MET A 361 -7.99 -16.91 -11.91
CA MET A 361 -7.79 -17.94 -10.88
C MET A 361 -8.76 -19.11 -11.05
N GLN A 362 -10.03 -18.82 -11.35
CA GLN A 362 -11.04 -19.85 -11.52
C GLN A 362 -10.84 -20.64 -12.82
N LEU A 363 -10.41 -20.01 -13.92
CA LEU A 363 -10.03 -20.71 -15.15
C LEU A 363 -8.86 -21.67 -14.93
N ILE A 364 -7.85 -21.27 -14.16
CA ILE A 364 -6.73 -22.15 -13.80
C ILE A 364 -7.21 -23.29 -12.90
N ALA A 365 -8.07 -23.00 -11.92
CA ALA A 365 -8.62 -24.01 -11.01
C ALA A 365 -9.48 -25.06 -11.75
N GLU A 366 -10.35 -24.64 -12.68
CA GLU A 366 -11.13 -25.51 -13.54
C GLU A 366 -10.23 -26.41 -14.40
N THR A 367 -9.21 -25.81 -15.00
CA THR A 367 -8.22 -26.50 -15.83
C THR A 367 -7.46 -27.55 -15.02
N TYR A 368 -6.93 -27.17 -13.85
CA TYR A 368 -6.22 -28.08 -12.94
C TYR A 368 -7.14 -29.23 -12.50
N HIS A 369 -8.34 -28.91 -12.02
CA HIS A 369 -9.27 -29.92 -11.51
C HIS A 369 -9.68 -30.89 -12.61
N PHE A 370 -9.97 -30.38 -13.80
CA PHE A 370 -10.31 -31.22 -14.95
C PHE A 370 -9.15 -32.14 -15.32
N LEU A 371 -7.92 -31.63 -15.50
CA LEU A 371 -6.74 -32.49 -15.76
C LEU A 371 -6.47 -33.48 -14.62
N ARG A 372 -6.63 -33.07 -13.37
CA ARG A 372 -6.37 -33.91 -12.20
C ARG A 372 -7.25 -35.15 -12.19
N TYR A 373 -8.54 -34.97 -12.41
CA TYR A 373 -9.53 -36.03 -12.19
C TYR A 373 -10.04 -36.68 -13.48
N TYR A 374 -10.24 -35.91 -14.57
CA TYR A 374 -10.64 -36.48 -15.86
C TYR A 374 -9.55 -37.36 -16.44
N THR A 375 -8.29 -36.94 -16.39
CA THR A 375 -7.15 -37.67 -16.98
C THR A 375 -6.28 -38.38 -15.94
N ASN A 376 -6.73 -38.43 -14.67
CA ASN A 376 -6.02 -39.02 -13.53
C ASN A 376 -4.54 -38.56 -13.42
N SER A 377 -4.27 -37.30 -13.77
CA SER A 377 -2.90 -36.78 -13.85
C SER A 377 -2.35 -36.36 -12.48
N LYS A 378 -1.06 -36.60 -12.24
CA LYS A 378 -0.37 -36.17 -11.01
C LYS A 378 -0.12 -34.66 -11.02
N PRO A 379 -0.07 -33.98 -9.86
CA PRO A 379 0.18 -32.54 -9.80
C PRO A 379 1.46 -32.13 -10.55
N THR A 380 2.53 -32.92 -10.48
CA THR A 380 3.78 -32.66 -11.21
C THR A 380 3.64 -32.69 -12.73
N ALA A 381 2.79 -33.58 -13.28
CA ALA A 381 2.56 -33.63 -14.72
C ALA A 381 1.76 -32.41 -15.20
N ILE A 382 0.77 -31.98 -14.40
CA ILE A 382 0.00 -30.76 -14.65
C ILE A 382 0.91 -29.52 -14.55
N ALA A 383 1.81 -29.49 -13.57
CA ALA A 383 2.79 -28.42 -13.42
C ALA A 383 3.68 -28.29 -14.67
N SER A 384 4.15 -29.39 -15.24
CA SER A 384 4.93 -29.36 -16.50
C SER A 384 4.13 -28.85 -17.69
N LEU A 385 2.83 -29.15 -17.76
CA LEU A 385 1.94 -28.58 -18.80
C LEU A 385 1.76 -27.08 -18.60
N PHE A 386 1.47 -26.63 -17.38
CA PHE A 386 1.32 -25.20 -17.08
C PHE A 386 2.62 -24.43 -17.34
N GLU A 387 3.78 -25.00 -17.02
CA GLU A 387 5.09 -24.43 -17.34
C GLU A 387 5.31 -24.29 -18.85
N ALA A 388 4.89 -25.30 -19.63
CA ALA A 388 4.95 -25.22 -21.10
C ALA A 388 4.00 -24.14 -21.66
N TRP A 389 2.77 -24.08 -21.17
CA TRP A 389 1.77 -23.07 -21.55
C TRP A 389 2.21 -21.66 -21.17
N ASN A 390 2.90 -21.50 -20.03
CA ASN A 390 3.32 -20.20 -19.55
C ASN A 390 4.42 -19.56 -20.41
N LYS A 391 5.11 -20.33 -21.25
CA LYS A 391 6.02 -19.78 -22.28
C LYS A 391 5.29 -18.86 -23.26
N GLU A 392 4.03 -19.18 -23.55
CA GLU A 392 3.16 -18.37 -24.42
C GLU A 392 2.34 -17.35 -23.61
N MET A 393 1.73 -17.78 -22.50
CA MET A 393 0.84 -16.92 -21.72
C MET A 393 1.57 -15.83 -20.90
N LYS A 394 2.82 -16.10 -20.49
CA LYS A 394 3.65 -15.23 -19.63
C LYS A 394 2.90 -14.69 -18.40
N SER A 395 2.02 -15.51 -17.81
CA SER A 395 1.12 -15.17 -16.71
C SER A 395 1.76 -15.47 -15.35
N TYR A 396 1.68 -14.51 -14.43
CA TYR A 396 2.10 -14.72 -13.05
C TYR A 396 1.24 -15.76 -12.32
N LEU A 397 -0.08 -15.79 -12.57
CA LEU A 397 -0.96 -16.76 -11.94
C LEU A 397 -0.65 -18.20 -12.40
N LEU A 398 -0.24 -18.40 -13.65
CA LEU A 398 0.24 -19.71 -14.11
C LEU A 398 1.62 -20.04 -13.51
N GLU A 399 2.53 -19.06 -13.42
CA GLU A 399 3.85 -19.22 -12.78
C GLU A 399 3.71 -19.75 -11.35
N ILE A 400 2.96 -19.06 -10.50
CA ILE A 400 2.77 -19.51 -9.10
C ILE A 400 2.01 -20.84 -9.02
N SER A 401 1.13 -21.15 -9.99
CA SER A 401 0.40 -22.41 -10.02
C SER A 401 1.34 -23.61 -10.26
N VAL A 402 2.40 -23.41 -11.05
CA VAL A 402 3.46 -24.43 -11.24
C VAL A 402 4.14 -24.73 -9.91
N ASP A 403 4.53 -23.69 -9.17
CA ASP A 403 5.20 -23.84 -7.88
C ASP A 403 4.29 -24.49 -6.83
N ILE A 404 3.02 -24.10 -6.79
CA ILE A 404 1.99 -24.67 -5.91
C ILE A 404 1.84 -26.17 -6.16
N LEU A 405 1.73 -26.60 -7.42
CA LEU A 405 1.56 -28.01 -7.79
C LEU A 405 2.80 -28.88 -7.50
N ARG A 406 3.98 -28.26 -7.38
CA ARG A 406 5.25 -28.93 -7.03
C ARG A 406 5.51 -28.97 -5.52
N LYS A 407 4.85 -28.12 -4.73
CA LYS A 407 5.08 -28.03 -3.27
C LYS A 407 4.64 -29.31 -2.56
N LYS A 408 5.53 -29.86 -1.74
CA LYS A 408 5.30 -31.04 -0.90
C LYS A 408 5.44 -30.75 0.59
N GLU A 409 4.76 -31.55 1.40
CA GLU A 409 4.88 -31.62 2.86
C GLU A 409 4.83 -33.10 3.31
N ASN A 410 5.91 -33.59 3.91
CA ASN A 410 6.08 -34.99 4.31
C ASN A 410 5.79 -35.97 3.16
N GLU A 411 6.45 -35.76 2.01
CA GLU A 411 6.32 -36.50 0.74
C GLU A 411 5.01 -36.32 -0.07
N ASP A 412 3.92 -35.89 0.57
CA ASP A 412 2.64 -35.61 -0.09
C ASP A 412 2.61 -34.24 -0.76
N PHE A 413 1.82 -34.09 -1.81
CA PHE A 413 1.57 -32.78 -2.41
C PHE A 413 0.69 -31.93 -1.49
N LEU A 414 1.15 -30.69 -1.21
CA LEU A 414 0.42 -29.79 -0.33
C LEU A 414 -0.97 -29.45 -0.88
N ILE A 415 -1.11 -29.34 -2.20
CA ILE A 415 -2.40 -29.04 -2.85
C ILE A 415 -3.51 -30.05 -2.51
N ASP A 416 -3.15 -31.33 -2.31
CA ASP A 416 -4.11 -32.38 -1.96
C ASP A 416 -4.54 -32.30 -0.47
N LYS A 417 -3.84 -31.50 0.36
CA LYS A 417 -4.13 -31.28 1.79
C LYS A 417 -4.93 -30.00 2.06
N ILE A 418 -5.05 -29.11 1.08
CA ILE A 418 -5.75 -27.83 1.23
C ILE A 418 -7.27 -28.04 1.17
N LEU A 419 -8.00 -27.47 2.13
CA LEU A 419 -9.46 -27.47 2.13
C LEU A 419 -10.02 -26.67 0.94
N ASP A 420 -10.89 -27.29 0.15
CA ASP A 420 -11.57 -26.73 -1.03
C ASP A 420 -12.73 -25.77 -0.67
N ALA A 421 -12.45 -24.78 0.18
CA ALA A 421 -13.42 -23.77 0.63
C ALA A 421 -12.83 -22.35 0.47
N ALA A 422 -12.96 -21.79 -0.73
CA ALA A 422 -12.40 -20.49 -1.05
C ALA A 422 -13.17 -19.36 -0.35
N LYS A 423 -12.47 -18.60 0.49
CA LYS A 423 -12.99 -17.35 1.07
C LYS A 423 -12.86 -16.21 0.06
N GLN A 424 -13.73 -15.21 0.17
CA GLN A 424 -13.60 -13.94 -0.57
C GLN A 424 -13.73 -12.75 0.38
N LYS A 425 -13.02 -11.67 0.07
CA LYS A 425 -13.02 -10.42 0.85
C LYS A 425 -14.03 -9.38 0.35
N GLY A 426 -14.99 -9.79 -0.50
CA GLY A 426 -16.08 -8.95 -1.01
C GLY A 426 -15.81 -8.24 -2.35
N THR A 427 -14.56 -7.93 -2.71
CA THR A 427 -14.23 -7.12 -3.90
C THR A 427 -14.70 -7.72 -5.23
N GLY A 428 -14.66 -9.04 -5.38
CA GLY A 428 -15.18 -9.73 -6.58
C GLY A 428 -16.70 -9.54 -6.75
N GLY A 429 -17.44 -9.61 -5.64
CA GLY A 429 -18.88 -9.34 -5.63
C GLY A 429 -19.21 -7.89 -5.97
N TRP A 430 -18.37 -6.93 -5.58
CA TRP A 430 -18.56 -5.53 -5.96
C TRP A 430 -18.45 -5.29 -7.47
N SER A 431 -17.54 -6.00 -8.16
CA SER A 431 -17.47 -5.93 -9.63
C SER A 431 -18.76 -6.44 -10.27
N THR A 432 -19.31 -7.55 -9.75
CA THR A 432 -20.60 -8.10 -10.20
C THR A 432 -21.75 -7.11 -9.97
N ASN A 433 -21.81 -6.51 -8.78
CA ASN A 433 -22.85 -5.52 -8.46
C ASN A 433 -22.75 -4.28 -9.34
N ALA A 434 -21.54 -3.75 -9.56
CA ALA A 434 -21.32 -2.60 -10.43
C ALA A 434 -21.74 -2.89 -11.88
N ALA A 435 -21.48 -4.10 -12.38
CA ALA A 435 -21.92 -4.52 -13.71
C ALA A 435 -23.46 -4.57 -13.82
N LEU A 436 -24.14 -5.13 -12.81
CA LEU A 436 -25.60 -5.16 -12.76
C LEU A 436 -26.20 -3.74 -12.69
N GLU A 437 -25.61 -2.85 -11.88
CA GLU A 437 -26.03 -1.44 -11.78
C GLU A 437 -25.88 -0.70 -13.11
N LEU A 438 -24.78 -0.95 -13.84
CA LEU A 438 -24.49 -0.32 -15.13
C LEU A 438 -25.11 -1.03 -16.34
N GLY A 439 -25.82 -2.15 -16.13
CA GLY A 439 -26.42 -2.93 -17.21
C GLY A 439 -25.42 -3.59 -18.16
N VAL A 440 -24.23 -3.97 -17.67
CA VAL A 440 -23.15 -4.56 -18.46
C VAL A 440 -23.01 -6.05 -18.14
N PRO A 441 -22.89 -6.94 -19.15
CA PRO A 441 -22.59 -8.34 -18.91
C PRO A 441 -21.21 -8.53 -18.28
N LEU A 442 -21.12 -9.36 -17.23
CA LEU A 442 -19.87 -9.68 -16.52
C LEU A 442 -19.77 -11.16 -16.17
N ASP A 443 -20.15 -12.00 -17.15
CA ASP A 443 -20.48 -13.42 -16.99
C ASP A 443 -19.35 -14.24 -16.35
N THR A 444 -18.12 -14.16 -16.87
CA THR A 444 -16.98 -14.97 -16.40
C THR A 444 -16.59 -14.63 -14.96
N ILE A 445 -16.54 -13.34 -14.63
CA ILE A 445 -16.19 -12.86 -13.29
C ILE A 445 -17.30 -13.21 -12.30
N THR A 446 -18.57 -13.05 -12.70
CA THR A 446 -19.73 -13.43 -11.88
C THR A 446 -19.72 -14.94 -11.61
N ALA A 447 -19.49 -15.76 -12.63
CA ALA A 447 -19.36 -17.21 -12.49
C ALA A 447 -18.23 -17.60 -11.53
N ALA A 448 -17.10 -16.88 -11.55
CA ALA A 448 -16.00 -17.10 -10.60
C ALA A 448 -16.39 -16.76 -9.15
N VAL A 449 -17.14 -15.69 -8.93
CA VAL A 449 -17.68 -15.34 -7.60
C VAL A 449 -18.64 -16.44 -7.11
N LEU A 450 -19.54 -16.90 -7.97
CA LEU A 450 -20.49 -17.96 -7.61
C LEU A 450 -19.81 -19.31 -7.35
N ALA A 451 -18.76 -19.66 -8.11
CA ALA A 451 -17.97 -20.86 -7.88
C ALA A 451 -17.32 -20.86 -6.48
N ARG A 452 -16.81 -19.70 -6.03
CA ARG A 452 -16.29 -19.54 -4.66
C ARG A 452 -17.38 -19.74 -3.61
N ASN A 453 -18.57 -19.16 -3.81
CA ASN A 453 -19.70 -19.34 -2.90
C ASN A 453 -20.10 -20.82 -2.77
N ILE A 454 -20.18 -21.54 -3.89
CA ILE A 454 -20.45 -23.00 -3.91
C ILE A 454 -19.35 -23.74 -3.14
N SER A 455 -18.07 -23.39 -3.34
CA SER A 455 -16.96 -24.03 -2.62
C SER A 455 -17.08 -23.85 -1.10
N GLY A 456 -17.54 -22.68 -0.63
CA GLY A 456 -17.76 -22.38 0.79
C GLY A 456 -18.84 -23.25 1.45
N MET A 457 -19.78 -23.79 0.68
CA MET A 457 -20.84 -24.70 1.17
C MET A 457 -20.33 -26.14 1.39
N LYS A 458 -19.12 -26.31 1.95
CA LYS A 458 -18.39 -27.59 1.98
C LYS A 458 -19.20 -28.74 2.59
N GLU A 459 -19.79 -28.55 3.76
CA GLU A 459 -20.55 -29.60 4.46
C GLU A 459 -21.78 -30.02 3.64
N ILE A 460 -22.51 -29.05 3.09
CA ILE A 460 -23.68 -29.30 2.24
C ILE A 460 -23.26 -30.07 0.97
N ARG A 461 -22.14 -29.70 0.34
CA ARG A 461 -21.62 -30.41 -0.85
C ARG A 461 -21.23 -31.85 -0.55
N VAL A 462 -20.60 -32.10 0.60
CA VAL A 462 -20.25 -33.45 1.05
C VAL A 462 -21.52 -34.27 1.27
N ASN A 463 -22.54 -33.72 1.92
CA ASN A 463 -23.82 -34.42 2.09
C ASN A 463 -24.50 -34.71 0.74
N ALA A 464 -24.48 -33.74 -0.17
CA ALA A 464 -25.06 -33.89 -1.51
C ALA A 464 -24.36 -34.97 -2.34
N SER A 465 -23.04 -35.16 -2.20
CA SER A 465 -22.32 -36.18 -2.98
C SER A 465 -22.75 -37.61 -2.67
N TYR A 466 -23.18 -37.89 -1.43
CA TYR A 466 -23.74 -39.19 -1.05
C TYR A 466 -25.14 -39.43 -1.64
N LEU A 467 -25.92 -38.36 -1.85
CA LEU A 467 -27.28 -38.44 -2.37
C LEU A 467 -27.33 -38.58 -3.89
N TYR A 468 -26.53 -37.77 -4.61
CA TYR A 468 -26.63 -37.65 -6.06
C TYR A 468 -25.59 -38.46 -6.85
N LYS A 469 -24.59 -39.05 -6.18
CA LYS A 469 -23.54 -39.94 -6.75
C LYS A 469 -23.17 -39.60 -8.19
N ASN A 470 -22.28 -38.62 -8.37
CA ASN A 470 -21.81 -38.26 -9.71
C ASN A 470 -20.83 -39.33 -10.23
N ASP A 471 -21.24 -40.07 -11.26
CA ASP A 471 -20.39 -40.99 -12.01
C ASP A 471 -19.51 -40.21 -13.00
N ASN A 472 -18.53 -39.48 -12.47
CA ASN A 472 -17.58 -38.73 -13.29
C ASN A 472 -16.79 -39.68 -14.18
N GLN A 473 -16.74 -39.38 -15.48
CA GLN A 473 -16.05 -40.21 -16.46
C GLN A 473 -14.56 -39.84 -16.54
N GLY A 474 -13.72 -40.81 -16.87
CA GLY A 474 -12.32 -40.57 -17.20
C GLY A 474 -12.11 -40.38 -18.70
N GLY A 475 -10.98 -39.77 -19.08
CA GLY A 475 -10.56 -39.63 -20.48
C GLY A 475 -9.05 -39.50 -20.63
N ASN A 476 -8.62 -39.22 -21.87
CA ASN A 476 -7.22 -39.26 -22.25
C ASN A 476 -6.58 -37.86 -22.26
N LEU A 477 -5.41 -37.73 -21.63
CA LEU A 477 -4.64 -36.48 -21.58
C LEU A 477 -4.23 -35.96 -22.96
N GLU A 478 -3.73 -36.84 -23.82
CA GLU A 478 -3.25 -36.48 -25.16
C GLU A 478 -4.38 -35.97 -26.05
N GLU A 479 -5.60 -36.45 -25.84
CA GLU A 479 -6.76 -36.02 -26.63
C GLU A 479 -7.29 -34.64 -26.20
N ILE A 480 -7.06 -34.23 -24.95
CA ILE A 480 -7.69 -33.04 -24.37
C ILE A 480 -6.73 -31.87 -24.15
N LYS A 481 -5.44 -32.12 -23.88
CA LYS A 481 -4.48 -31.08 -23.43
C LYS A 481 -4.42 -29.85 -24.33
N ASP A 482 -4.36 -30.04 -25.65
CA ASP A 482 -4.21 -28.93 -26.60
C ASP A 482 -5.52 -28.15 -26.75
N LYS A 483 -6.65 -28.86 -26.76
CA LYS A 483 -7.98 -28.23 -26.82
C LYS A 483 -8.26 -27.44 -25.55
N LEU A 484 -7.88 -27.97 -24.40
CA LEU A 484 -8.02 -27.33 -23.11
C LEU A 484 -7.15 -26.07 -23.02
N PHE A 485 -5.91 -26.12 -23.53
CA PHE A 485 -5.06 -24.92 -23.59
C PHE A 485 -5.69 -23.82 -24.46
N GLN A 486 -6.18 -24.18 -25.64
CA GLN A 486 -6.88 -23.23 -26.53
C GLN A 486 -8.17 -22.69 -25.91
N ALA A 487 -8.92 -23.53 -25.20
CA ALA A 487 -10.12 -23.14 -24.45
C ALA A 487 -9.78 -22.15 -23.34
N TYR A 488 -8.78 -22.47 -22.51
CA TYR A 488 -8.25 -21.60 -21.45
C TYR A 488 -7.83 -20.24 -22.00
N LYS A 489 -7.05 -20.23 -23.08
CA LYS A 489 -6.59 -18.98 -23.73
C LYS A 489 -7.76 -18.13 -24.23
N THR A 490 -8.72 -18.76 -24.91
CA THR A 490 -9.91 -18.07 -25.43
C THR A 490 -10.77 -17.51 -24.30
N ALA A 491 -10.98 -18.29 -23.24
CA ALA A 491 -11.75 -17.85 -22.08
C ALA A 491 -11.05 -16.73 -21.30
N SER A 492 -9.72 -16.73 -21.22
CA SER A 492 -8.95 -15.63 -20.63
C SER A 492 -9.14 -14.32 -21.41
N ILE A 493 -9.13 -14.37 -22.75
CA ILE A 493 -9.42 -13.19 -23.59
C ILE A 493 -10.85 -12.68 -23.36
N ILE A 494 -11.83 -13.58 -23.27
CA ILE A 494 -13.22 -13.23 -22.98
C ILE A 494 -13.36 -12.64 -21.56
N ASN A 495 -12.67 -13.20 -20.58
CA ASN A 495 -12.66 -12.72 -19.20
C ASN A 495 -12.14 -11.27 -19.11
N HIS A 496 -11.10 -10.95 -19.87
CA HIS A 496 -10.64 -9.56 -19.98
C HIS A 496 -11.62 -8.70 -20.77
N THR A 497 -12.19 -9.21 -21.87
CA THR A 497 -13.18 -8.47 -22.68
C THR A 497 -14.30 -7.90 -21.81
N VAL A 498 -14.99 -8.75 -21.03
CA VAL A 498 -16.13 -8.31 -20.22
C VAL A 498 -15.72 -7.29 -19.15
N GLY A 499 -14.50 -7.42 -18.61
CA GLY A 499 -13.94 -6.41 -17.72
C GLY A 499 -13.72 -5.07 -18.42
N TYR A 500 -13.04 -5.06 -19.57
CA TYR A 500 -12.80 -3.81 -20.31
C TYR A 500 -14.08 -3.15 -20.80
N ASP A 501 -15.13 -3.90 -21.11
CA ASP A 501 -16.44 -3.32 -21.43
C ASP A 501 -17.06 -2.62 -20.22
N LEU A 502 -16.93 -3.18 -19.02
CA LEU A 502 -17.35 -2.50 -17.80
C LEU A 502 -16.55 -1.20 -17.58
N LEU A 503 -15.24 -1.18 -17.84
CA LEU A 503 -14.45 0.06 -17.79
C LEU A 503 -14.95 1.10 -18.81
N ARG A 504 -15.26 0.67 -20.03
CA ARG A 504 -15.77 1.56 -21.10
C ARG A 504 -17.08 2.22 -20.69
N VAL A 505 -18.03 1.43 -20.21
CA VAL A 505 -19.34 1.92 -19.78
C VAL A 505 -19.22 2.80 -18.54
N ALA A 506 -18.45 2.39 -17.53
CA ALA A 506 -18.21 3.20 -16.34
C ALA A 506 -17.51 4.54 -16.66
N SER A 507 -16.55 4.52 -17.60
CA SER A 507 -15.88 5.74 -18.06
C SER A 507 -16.86 6.73 -18.69
N SER A 508 -17.82 6.24 -19.47
CA SER A 508 -18.87 7.07 -20.07
C SER A 508 -19.88 7.56 -19.03
N GLU A 509 -20.40 6.67 -18.19
CA GLU A 509 -21.42 6.98 -17.17
C GLU A 509 -20.90 8.01 -16.15
N TYR A 510 -19.66 7.84 -15.69
CA TYR A 510 -19.06 8.71 -14.67
C TYR A 510 -18.18 9.82 -15.26
N SER A 511 -18.09 9.94 -16.59
CA SER A 511 -17.26 10.94 -17.28
C SER A 511 -15.78 10.92 -16.86
N TRP A 512 -15.24 9.73 -16.57
CA TRP A 512 -13.87 9.56 -16.08
C TRP A 512 -12.80 9.70 -17.15
N ASN A 513 -13.16 9.55 -18.43
CA ASN A 513 -12.22 9.59 -19.55
C ASN A 513 -11.05 8.61 -19.39
N LEU A 514 -11.34 7.39 -18.92
CA LEU A 514 -10.34 6.36 -18.68
C LEU A 514 -9.53 6.05 -19.94
N ASN A 515 -8.21 5.98 -19.78
CA ASN A 515 -7.29 5.53 -20.82
C ASN A 515 -7.03 4.03 -20.68
N LEU A 516 -7.70 3.21 -21.52
CA LEU A 516 -7.61 1.75 -21.45
C LEU A 516 -6.21 1.22 -21.79
N SER A 517 -5.47 1.90 -22.65
CA SER A 517 -4.07 1.55 -22.98
C SER A 517 -3.17 1.74 -21.77
N GLU A 518 -3.31 2.87 -21.06
CA GLU A 518 -2.53 3.14 -19.85
C GLU A 518 -2.92 2.21 -18.68
N ILE A 519 -4.22 1.90 -18.52
CA ILE A 519 -4.67 0.90 -17.54
C ILE A 519 -4.06 -0.47 -17.86
N SER A 520 -4.05 -0.87 -19.14
CA SER A 520 -3.38 -2.11 -19.58
C SER A 520 -1.90 -2.07 -19.24
N ARG A 521 -1.23 -0.93 -19.47
CA ARG A 521 0.21 -0.75 -19.29
C ARG A 521 0.61 -0.94 -17.83
N ILE A 522 -0.09 -0.30 -16.91
CA ILE A 522 0.20 -0.44 -15.47
C ILE A 522 -0.14 -1.83 -14.93
N TRP A 523 -0.90 -2.66 -15.67
CA TRP A 523 -1.14 -4.06 -15.34
C TRP A 523 -0.14 -5.03 -15.99
N THR A 524 0.81 -4.57 -16.81
CA THR A 524 1.84 -5.44 -17.40
C THR A 524 2.87 -5.94 -16.39
N ASN A 525 3.03 -5.27 -15.25
CA ASN A 525 3.93 -5.70 -14.18
C ASN A 525 3.44 -5.22 -12.80
N GLY A 526 4.01 -5.77 -11.73
CA GLY A 526 3.69 -5.40 -10.35
C GLY A 526 2.33 -5.87 -9.83
N CYS A 527 1.33 -6.10 -10.70
CA CYS A 527 0.02 -6.62 -10.32
C CYS A 527 -0.10 -8.15 -10.45
N ILE A 528 -1.18 -8.73 -9.93
CA ILE A 528 -1.42 -10.19 -9.95
C ILE A 528 -1.79 -10.69 -11.35
N ILE A 529 -2.56 -9.92 -12.12
CA ILE A 529 -3.03 -10.33 -13.47
C ILE A 529 -2.01 -10.08 -14.59
N ARG A 530 -0.75 -9.74 -14.23
CA ARG A 530 0.31 -9.50 -15.21
C ARG A 530 0.49 -10.71 -16.13
N SER A 531 0.46 -10.46 -17.43
CA SER A 531 0.47 -11.50 -18.47
C SER A 531 0.90 -10.96 -19.83
N GLY A 532 1.24 -11.86 -20.76
CA GLY A 532 1.48 -11.50 -22.16
C GLY A 532 0.24 -10.92 -22.85
N LEU A 533 -0.96 -11.28 -22.39
CA LEU A 533 -2.20 -10.66 -22.87
C LEU A 533 -2.24 -9.17 -22.50
N MET A 534 -1.84 -8.77 -21.30
CA MET A 534 -1.77 -7.35 -20.91
C MET A 534 -0.84 -6.55 -21.80
N GLU A 535 0.32 -7.11 -22.18
CA GLU A 535 1.23 -6.45 -23.14
C GLU A 535 0.57 -6.23 -24.50
N ASN A 536 -0.24 -7.17 -24.97
CA ASN A 536 -0.98 -7.03 -26.23
C ASN A 536 -2.09 -5.97 -26.13
N LEU A 537 -2.78 -5.90 -24.99
CA LEU A 537 -3.87 -4.94 -24.79
C LEU A 537 -3.38 -3.49 -24.79
N VAL A 538 -2.15 -3.22 -24.33
CA VAL A 538 -1.53 -1.88 -24.44
C VAL A 538 -1.58 -1.38 -25.87
N GLU A 539 -1.09 -2.18 -26.82
CA GLU A 539 -1.06 -1.80 -28.24
C GLU A 539 -2.45 -1.77 -28.87
N ILE A 540 -3.33 -2.70 -28.50
CA ILE A 540 -4.70 -2.75 -29.04
C ILE A 540 -5.49 -1.49 -28.66
N PHE A 541 -5.37 -1.03 -27.41
CA PHE A 541 -6.12 0.13 -26.93
C PHE A 541 -5.44 1.46 -27.22
N LYS A 542 -4.21 1.46 -27.72
CA LYS A 542 -3.45 2.69 -28.04
C LYS A 542 -4.19 3.56 -29.06
N ASP A 543 -4.80 2.93 -30.07
CA ASP A 543 -5.43 3.60 -31.20
C ASP A 543 -6.98 3.53 -31.17
N SER A 544 -7.57 2.81 -30.21
CA SER A 544 -9.02 2.60 -30.17
C SER A 544 -9.53 2.05 -28.83
N ASN A 545 -10.62 2.61 -28.30
CA ASN A 545 -11.37 2.06 -27.16
C ASN A 545 -12.56 1.20 -27.61
N ASN A 546 -12.50 0.60 -28.80
CA ASN A 546 -13.56 -0.29 -29.29
C ASN A 546 -13.62 -1.60 -28.49
N HIS A 547 -14.75 -2.29 -28.60
CA HIS A 547 -14.96 -3.59 -27.98
C HIS A 547 -13.88 -4.59 -28.41
N LEU A 548 -13.26 -5.28 -27.44
CA LEU A 548 -12.03 -6.08 -27.66
C LEU A 548 -12.22 -7.20 -28.69
N LEU A 549 -13.36 -7.91 -28.66
CA LEU A 549 -13.66 -9.00 -29.61
C LEU A 549 -13.83 -8.55 -31.07
N LEU A 550 -13.97 -7.25 -31.33
CA LEU A 550 -14.03 -6.71 -32.70
C LEU A 550 -12.65 -6.34 -33.25
N ASN A 551 -11.59 -6.39 -32.43
CA ASN A 551 -10.23 -6.18 -32.90
C ASN A 551 -9.80 -7.35 -33.81
N LYS A 552 -9.22 -7.03 -34.98
CA LYS A 552 -8.85 -8.02 -36.01
C LYS A 552 -7.90 -9.12 -35.52
N ASN A 553 -6.93 -8.79 -34.66
CA ASN A 553 -5.97 -9.76 -34.16
C ASN A 553 -6.64 -10.71 -33.15
N ILE A 554 -7.44 -10.14 -32.24
CA ILE A 554 -8.22 -10.90 -31.25
C ILE A 554 -9.25 -11.79 -31.93
N SER A 555 -10.01 -11.26 -32.89
CA SER A 555 -11.04 -12.01 -33.60
C SER A 555 -10.44 -13.18 -34.39
N SER A 556 -9.30 -12.96 -35.05
CA SER A 556 -8.55 -14.01 -35.76
C SER A 556 -8.07 -15.11 -34.81
N GLU A 557 -7.59 -14.75 -33.63
CA GLU A 557 -7.16 -15.69 -32.62
C GLU A 557 -8.33 -16.53 -32.06
N ILE A 558 -9.44 -15.87 -31.72
CA ILE A 558 -10.64 -16.57 -31.22
C ILE A 558 -11.24 -17.46 -32.29
N GLN A 559 -11.31 -17.04 -33.55
CA GLN A 559 -11.82 -17.87 -34.65
C GLN A 559 -11.07 -19.19 -34.80
N LYS A 560 -9.75 -19.19 -34.54
CA LYS A 560 -8.92 -20.42 -34.56
C LYS A 560 -9.24 -21.36 -33.39
N ASN A 561 -9.63 -20.81 -32.24
CA ASN A 561 -9.70 -21.55 -30.98
C ASN A 561 -11.13 -21.80 -30.45
N GLN A 562 -12.15 -21.09 -30.96
CA GLN A 562 -13.54 -21.13 -30.47
C GLN A 562 -14.15 -22.54 -30.48
N ALA A 563 -13.78 -23.37 -31.45
CA ALA A 563 -14.24 -24.74 -31.53
C ALA A 563 -13.68 -25.59 -30.38
N SER A 564 -12.44 -25.33 -29.97
CA SER A 564 -11.81 -26.01 -28.83
C SER A 564 -12.42 -25.60 -27.50
N LEU A 565 -12.81 -24.32 -27.36
CA LEU A 565 -13.57 -23.86 -26.19
C LEU A 565 -14.90 -24.63 -26.05
N THR A 566 -15.72 -24.63 -27.11
CA THR A 566 -17.03 -25.31 -27.08
C THR A 566 -16.89 -26.83 -26.86
N LYS A 567 -15.94 -27.48 -27.55
CA LYS A 567 -15.67 -28.92 -27.38
C LYS A 567 -15.21 -29.26 -25.97
N THR A 568 -14.31 -28.46 -25.39
CA THR A 568 -13.82 -28.68 -24.02
C THR A 568 -14.95 -28.57 -23.01
N VAL A 569 -15.80 -27.55 -23.11
CA VAL A 569 -16.98 -27.41 -22.24
C VAL A 569 -17.94 -28.57 -22.42
N SER A 570 -18.22 -28.99 -23.66
CA SER A 570 -19.07 -30.15 -23.93
C SER A 570 -18.54 -31.42 -23.28
N ILE A 571 -17.26 -31.72 -23.44
CA ILE A 571 -16.62 -32.92 -22.87
C ILE A 571 -16.67 -32.84 -21.33
N ALA A 572 -16.26 -31.71 -20.75
CA ALA A 572 -16.24 -31.55 -19.30
C ALA A 572 -17.62 -31.78 -18.67
N LEU A 573 -18.67 -31.15 -19.21
CA LEU A 573 -20.03 -31.29 -18.71
C LEU A 573 -20.59 -32.70 -18.92
N GLN A 574 -20.38 -33.32 -20.09
CA GLN A 574 -20.81 -34.70 -20.35
C GLN A 574 -20.09 -35.71 -19.46
N SER A 575 -18.85 -35.43 -19.08
CA SER A 575 -18.05 -36.26 -18.18
C SER A 575 -18.27 -35.95 -16.69
N GLY A 576 -19.17 -35.04 -16.32
CA GLY A 576 -19.54 -34.75 -14.93
C GLY A 576 -18.66 -33.70 -14.22
N TYR A 577 -17.84 -32.93 -14.95
CA TYR A 577 -16.97 -31.91 -14.38
C TYR A 577 -17.55 -30.51 -14.56
N ALA A 578 -17.68 -29.79 -13.45
CA ALA A 578 -18.10 -28.38 -13.47
C ALA A 578 -16.96 -27.48 -13.98
N VAL A 579 -17.27 -26.69 -15.01
CA VAL A 579 -16.37 -25.69 -15.62
C VAL A 579 -17.10 -24.35 -15.79
N PRO A 580 -17.56 -23.73 -14.68
CA PRO A 580 -18.50 -22.60 -14.75
C PRO A 580 -17.96 -21.39 -15.54
N VAL A 581 -16.67 -21.06 -15.44
CA VAL A 581 -16.10 -19.91 -16.14
C VAL A 581 -15.83 -20.21 -17.61
N LEU A 582 -15.32 -21.41 -17.95
CA LEU A 582 -15.23 -21.82 -19.37
C LEU A 582 -16.62 -21.86 -20.03
N SER A 583 -17.64 -22.34 -19.30
CA SER A 583 -19.03 -22.36 -19.78
C SER A 583 -19.60 -20.94 -19.93
N ALA A 584 -19.38 -20.06 -18.96
CA ALA A 584 -19.79 -18.66 -19.04
C ALA A 584 -19.15 -17.94 -20.23
N ALA A 585 -17.84 -18.13 -20.44
CA ALA A 585 -17.13 -17.57 -21.59
C ALA A 585 -17.72 -18.07 -22.92
N THR A 586 -18.04 -19.37 -23.01
CA THR A 586 -18.66 -19.97 -24.20
C THR A 586 -20.03 -19.34 -24.47
N ASN A 587 -20.89 -19.25 -23.45
CA ASN A 587 -22.23 -18.67 -23.59
C ASN A 587 -22.18 -17.18 -23.93
N TYR A 588 -21.30 -16.41 -23.28
CA TYR A 588 -21.09 -15.00 -23.60
C TYR A 588 -20.72 -14.83 -25.08
N PHE A 589 -19.72 -15.58 -25.55
CA PHE A 589 -19.24 -15.46 -26.92
C PHE A 589 -20.29 -15.85 -27.97
N LEU A 590 -21.03 -16.95 -27.74
CA LEU A 590 -22.12 -17.36 -28.65
C LEU A 590 -23.25 -16.32 -28.69
N ASN A 591 -23.63 -15.75 -27.55
CA ASN A 591 -24.63 -14.67 -27.52
C ASN A 591 -24.11 -13.40 -28.20
N PHE A 592 -22.88 -12.99 -27.91
CA PHE A 592 -22.26 -11.80 -28.49
C PHE A 592 -22.16 -11.87 -30.01
N THR A 593 -21.87 -13.05 -30.57
CA THR A 593 -21.72 -13.25 -32.02
C THR A 593 -23.02 -13.59 -32.75
N SER A 594 -24.16 -13.64 -32.05
CA SER A 594 -25.46 -13.95 -32.64
C SER A 594 -26.19 -12.66 -33.05
N ALA A 595 -26.45 -12.51 -34.36
CA ALA A 595 -27.22 -11.36 -34.89
C ALA A 595 -28.67 -11.32 -34.37
N GLN A 596 -29.23 -12.49 -34.04
CA GLN A 596 -30.54 -12.65 -33.44
C GLN A 596 -30.43 -13.59 -32.24
N ASN A 597 -30.86 -13.13 -31.07
CA ASN A 597 -30.93 -13.93 -29.85
C ASN A 597 -32.40 -14.19 -29.45
N SER A 598 -32.60 -14.92 -28.35
CA SER A 598 -33.92 -15.30 -27.84
C SER A 598 -34.67 -14.17 -27.09
N ALA A 599 -34.12 -12.96 -27.03
CA ALA A 599 -34.77 -11.85 -26.32
C ALA A 599 -36.08 -11.38 -26.97
N ASN A 600 -36.32 -11.74 -28.25
CA ASN A 600 -37.62 -11.55 -28.88
C ASN A 600 -38.76 -12.26 -28.11
N MET A 601 -38.50 -13.45 -27.56
CA MET A 601 -39.48 -14.17 -26.72
C MET A 601 -39.72 -13.43 -25.40
N ILE A 602 -38.66 -12.91 -24.77
CA ILE A 602 -38.77 -12.12 -23.53
C ILE A 602 -39.62 -10.87 -23.78
N GLN A 603 -39.35 -10.15 -24.87
CA GLN A 603 -40.13 -8.97 -25.26
C GLN A 603 -41.61 -9.30 -25.51
N ALA A 604 -41.89 -10.39 -26.24
CA ALA A 604 -43.26 -10.85 -26.48
C ALA A 604 -43.98 -11.22 -25.17
N GLN A 605 -43.32 -11.93 -24.25
CA GLN A 605 -43.88 -12.27 -22.95
C GLN A 605 -44.21 -11.01 -22.13
N ARG A 606 -43.28 -10.06 -22.06
CA ARG A 606 -43.47 -8.78 -21.33
C ARG A 606 -44.64 -7.98 -21.90
N ASP A 607 -44.79 -7.93 -23.21
CA ASP A 607 -45.94 -7.29 -23.84
C ASP A 607 -47.24 -8.06 -23.58
N TYR A 608 -47.19 -9.39 -23.60
CA TYR A 608 -48.34 -10.27 -23.36
C TYR A 608 -48.97 -10.08 -21.98
N PHE A 609 -48.17 -10.13 -20.91
CA PHE A 609 -48.72 -10.06 -19.54
C PHE A 609 -48.82 -8.64 -18.99
N GLY A 610 -48.07 -7.69 -19.55
CA GLY A 610 -47.87 -6.36 -18.94
C GLY A 610 -47.99 -5.18 -19.89
N ALA A 611 -48.33 -5.40 -21.17
CA ALA A 611 -48.41 -4.35 -22.19
C ALA A 611 -47.15 -3.46 -22.26
N HIS A 612 -45.98 -4.06 -22.01
CA HIS A 612 -44.70 -3.35 -21.96
C HIS A 612 -44.19 -2.87 -23.31
N THR A 613 -44.89 -3.15 -24.41
CA THR A 613 -44.52 -2.84 -25.80
C THR A 613 -43.19 -3.48 -26.25
N TYR A 614 -42.94 -3.47 -27.55
CA TYR A 614 -41.70 -3.98 -28.15
C TYR A 614 -41.38 -3.30 -29.49
N GLU A 615 -40.12 -3.33 -29.90
CA GLU A 615 -39.68 -2.89 -31.24
C GLU A 615 -39.74 -4.05 -32.25
N ARG A 616 -39.82 -3.74 -33.55
CA ARG A 616 -39.82 -4.73 -34.63
C ARG A 616 -38.60 -4.61 -35.53
N ILE A 617 -38.20 -5.72 -36.15
CA ILE A 617 -37.05 -5.77 -37.08
C ILE A 617 -37.35 -5.16 -38.45
N ASP A 618 -38.63 -5.03 -38.80
CA ASP A 618 -39.14 -4.44 -40.04
C ASP A 618 -39.63 -3.00 -39.83
N SER A 619 -39.17 -2.34 -38.76
CA SER A 619 -39.50 -0.94 -38.45
C SER A 619 -38.27 -0.21 -37.90
N PRO A 620 -38.20 1.14 -38.01
CA PRO A 620 -37.12 1.92 -37.42
C PRO A 620 -36.95 1.69 -35.91
N ARG A 621 -35.70 1.74 -35.44
CA ARG A 621 -35.37 1.72 -34.01
C ARG A 621 -36.02 2.90 -33.28
N GLY A 622 -36.57 2.65 -32.11
CA GLY A 622 -37.31 3.59 -31.29
C GLY A 622 -38.83 3.58 -31.53
N GLU A 623 -39.31 2.84 -32.54
CA GLU A 623 -40.75 2.63 -32.74
C GLU A 623 -41.25 1.42 -31.94
N PHE A 624 -42.25 1.66 -31.09
CA PHE A 624 -42.80 0.68 -30.16
C PHE A 624 -44.22 0.24 -30.57
N PHE A 625 -44.44 -1.07 -30.47
CA PHE A 625 -45.69 -1.73 -30.81
C PHE A 625 -46.24 -2.44 -29.58
N HIS A 626 -47.56 -2.42 -29.44
CA HIS A 626 -48.29 -3.27 -28.50
C HIS A 626 -49.20 -4.21 -29.29
N THR A 627 -49.24 -5.48 -28.91
CA THR A 627 -50.15 -6.45 -29.50
C THR A 627 -51.25 -6.82 -28.51
N GLN A 628 -52.51 -6.82 -28.97
CA GLN A 628 -53.60 -7.40 -28.19
C GLN A 628 -53.57 -8.93 -28.32
N TRP A 629 -52.78 -9.57 -27.45
CA TRP A 629 -52.51 -11.01 -27.53
C TRP A 629 -53.70 -11.91 -27.17
N LYS A 630 -54.68 -11.39 -26.43
CA LYS A 630 -55.93 -12.08 -26.09
C LYS A 630 -57.10 -11.39 -26.76
N THR A 631 -57.89 -12.14 -27.51
CA THR A 631 -59.26 -11.76 -27.84
C THR A 631 -60.12 -12.04 -26.63
N TYR A 632 -60.62 -10.99 -25.98
CA TYR A 632 -61.70 -11.12 -25.01
C TYR A 632 -62.99 -11.29 -25.81
N ASN A 633 -63.61 -12.47 -25.71
CA ASN A 633 -64.95 -12.72 -26.24
C ASN A 633 -66.01 -12.09 -25.34
#